data_AF-A0A938JWZ7-F1
#
_entry.id   AF-A0A938JWZ7-F1
#
_cell.length_a   1.000
_cell.length_b   1.000
_cell.length_c   1.000
_cell.angle_alpha   90.00
_cell.angle_beta   90.00
_cell.angle_gamma   90.00
#
_symmetry.space_group_name_H-M   'P 1'
#
loop_
_entity.id
_entity.type
_entity.pdbx_description
1 polymer ?
#
loop_
_entity_poly.entity_id
_entity_poly.type
_entity_poly.pdbx_seq_one_letter_code
_entity_poly.pdbx_strand_id
1 'polypeptide(L)' 'MTQALLEGHDLDVYRGERLVLSKISLNFNKGEKVAVIGRNGAGKTTLLMALAGITKYEGNLFYQSKPCHHGEHRQ' A
#
# COMPACT_ATOMS: atom_id res chain seq x y z
N MET A 1 9.94 6.90 21.16
CA MET A 1 8.68 6.83 20.38
C MET A 1 9.06 6.47 18.96
N THR A 2 8.55 5.37 18.42
CA THR A 2 8.83 4.96 17.04
C THR A 2 8.05 5.84 16.08
N GLN A 3 8.75 6.36 15.06
CA GLN A 3 8.14 7.18 14.02
C GLN A 3 7.54 6.27 12.95
N ALA A 4 6.26 6.48 12.62
CA ALA A 4 5.62 5.81 11.51
C ALA A 4 6.33 6.17 10.20
N LEU A 5 6.73 5.15 9.46
CA LEU A 5 7.43 5.28 8.18
C LEU A 5 6.45 5.21 7.02
N LEU A 6 5.47 4.31 7.09
CA LEU A 6 4.45 4.12 6.06
C LEU A 6 3.09 3.89 6.72
N GLU A 7 2.08 4.63 6.31
CA GLU A 7 0.71 4.53 6.83
C GLU A 7 -0.27 4.45 5.67
N GLY A 8 -1.16 3.46 5.70
CA GLY A 8 -2.23 3.28 4.75
C GLY A 8 -3.57 3.30 5.48
N HIS A 9 -4.52 4.08 4.97
CA HIS A 9 -5.87 4.17 5.52
C HIS A 9 -6.90 3.87 4.44
N ASP A 10 -7.70 2.83 4.69
CA ASP A 10 -8.81 2.38 3.84
C ASP A 10 -8.42 2.20 2.37
N LEU A 11 -7.28 1.53 2.14
CA LEU A 11 -6.74 1.31 0.80
C LEU A 11 -7.57 0.26 0.05
N ASP A 12 -8.14 0.68 -1.08
CA ASP A 12 -8.69 -0.20 -2.11
C ASP A 12 -7.64 -0.33 -3.22
N VAL A 13 -7.21 -1.55 -3.54
CA VAL A 13 -6.11 -1.80 -4.47
C VAL A 13 -6.60 -2.58 -5.68
N TYR A 14 -6.22 -2.10 -6.87
CA TYR A 14 -6.72 -2.61 -8.14
C TYR A 14 -5.61 -3.26 -8.98
N ARG A 15 -5.98 -4.23 -9.82
CA ARG A 15 -5.16 -4.70 -10.95
C ARG A 15 -5.98 -4.55 -12.23
N GLY A 16 -5.61 -3.58 -13.06
CA GLY A 16 -6.51 -3.11 -14.12
C GLY A 16 -7.77 -2.55 -13.48
N GLU A 17 -8.94 -3.01 -13.93
CA GLU A 17 -10.25 -2.62 -13.38
C GLU A 17 -10.72 -3.51 -12.22
N ARG A 18 -9.99 -4.58 -11.90
CA ARG A 18 -10.39 -5.52 -10.86
C ARG A 18 -9.91 -5.05 -9.49
N LEU A 19 -10.84 -4.88 -8.54
CA LEU A 19 -10.53 -4.75 -7.12
C LEU A 19 -9.93 -6.06 -6.58
N VAL A 20 -8.73 -5.99 -6.02
CA VAL A 20 -7.98 -7.16 -5.50
C VAL A 20 -7.96 -7.17 -3.97
N LEU A 21 -7.79 -6.01 -3.36
CA LEU A 21 -7.81 -5.82 -1.91
C LEU A 21 -8.72 -4.66 -1.60
N SER A 22 -9.45 -4.73 -0.50
CA SER A 22 -10.38 -3.67 -0.12
C SER A 22 -10.23 -3.28 1.34
N LYS A 23 -10.34 -1.98 1.62
CA LYS A 23 -10.31 -1.36 2.96
C LYS A 23 -9.10 -1.81 3.79
N ILE A 24 -7.94 -1.86 3.16
CA ILE A 24 -6.70 -2.23 3.84
C ILE A 24 -6.15 -1.02 4.60
N SER A 25 -6.04 -1.15 5.91
CA SER A 25 -5.34 -0.18 6.76
C SER A 25 -4.11 -0.82 7.38
N LEU A 26 -2.98 -0.11 7.35
CA LEU A 26 -1.69 -0.59 7.84
C LEU A 26 -0.82 0.55 8.34
N ASN A 27 0.10 0.23 9.24
CA ASN A 27 1.10 1.16 9.77
C ASN A 27 2.40 0.40 9.96
N PHE A 28 3.49 0.88 9.35
CA PHE A 28 4.83 0.35 9.50
C PHE A 28 5.74 1.41 10.12
N ASN A 29 6.40 1.04 11.22
CA ASN A 29 7.37 1.92 11.87
C ASN A 29 8.77 1.74 11.29
N LYS A 30 9.58 2.80 11.38
CA LYS A 30 10.98 2.74 10.99
C LYS A 30 11.73 1.69 11.82
N GLY A 31 12.39 0.76 11.14
CA GLY A 31 13.18 -0.32 11.76
C GLY A 31 12.42 -1.63 11.95
N GLU A 32 11.13 -1.68 11.65
CA GLU A 32 10.36 -2.93 11.68
C GLU A 32 10.69 -3.84 10.50
N LYS A 33 10.64 -5.15 10.76
CA LYS A 33 10.63 -6.18 9.72
C LYS A 33 9.22 -6.76 9.67
N VAL A 34 8.51 -6.49 8.57
CA VAL A 34 7.13 -6.91 8.38
C VAL A 34 7.06 -8.02 7.34
N ALA A 35 6.32 -9.10 7.64
CA ALA A 35 6.07 -10.18 6.71
C ALA A 35 4.60 -10.14 6.25
N VAL A 36 4.38 -10.15 4.94
CA VAL A 36 3.04 -10.26 4.34
C VAL A 36 2.78 -11.73 3.99
N ILE A 37 1.85 -12.37 4.69
CA ILE A 37 1.52 -13.79 4.54
C ILE A 37 0.09 -14.01 4.04
N GLY A 38 -0.18 -15.19 3.48
CA GLY A 38 -1.49 -15.54 2.93
C GLY A 38 -1.38 -16.52 1.76
N ARG A 39 -2.51 -17.11 1.35
CA ARG A 39 -2.58 -18.10 0.25
C ARG A 39 -2.12 -17.51 -1.10
N ASN A 40 -1.82 -18.38 -2.05
CA ASN A 40 -1.59 -17.96 -3.43
C ASN A 40 -2.85 -17.26 -3.98
N GLY A 41 -2.66 -16.15 -4.67
CA GLY A 41 -3.76 -15.31 -5.17
C GLY A 41 -4.38 -14.35 -4.15
N ALA A 42 -3.96 -14.36 -2.87
CA ALA A 42 -4.52 -13.47 -1.83
C ALA A 42 -4.14 -11.97 -1.99
N GLY A 43 -3.51 -11.57 -3.09
CA GLY A 43 -3.19 -10.16 -3.36
C GLY A 43 -1.89 -9.64 -2.73
N LYS A 44 -1.06 -10.48 -2.10
CA LYS A 44 0.20 -10.05 -1.44
C LYS A 44 1.12 -9.22 -2.34
N THR A 45 1.43 -9.72 -3.54
CA THR A 45 2.26 -8.99 -4.51
C THR A 45 1.59 -7.70 -4.96
N THR A 46 0.27 -7.71 -5.10
CA THR A 46 -0.52 -6.51 -5.44
C THR A 46 -0.46 -5.47 -4.33
N LEU A 47 -0.54 -5.87 -3.05
CA LEU A 47 -0.35 -4.98 -1.91
C LEU A 47 1.03 -4.32 -1.97
N LEU A 48 2.09 -5.12 -2.13
CA LEU A 48 3.47 -4.59 -2.20
C LEU A 48 3.65 -3.64 -3.39
N MET A 49 3.05 -3.94 -4.54
CA MET A 49 3.07 -3.03 -5.70
C MET A 49 2.34 -1.71 -5.42
N ALA A 50 1.23 -1.73 -4.69
CA ALA A 50 0.51 -0.51 -4.32
C ALA A 50 1.30 0.36 -3.36
N LEU A 51 1.89 -0.25 -2.33
CA LEU A 51 2.75 0.46 -1.38
C LEU A 51 4.02 1.02 -2.02
N ALA A 52 4.50 0.38 -3.09
CA ALA A 52 5.61 0.88 -3.91
C ALA A 52 5.18 1.92 -4.97
N GLY A 53 3.88 2.25 -5.06
CA GLY A 53 3.35 3.20 -6.05
C GLY A 53 3.24 2.67 -7.48
N ILE A 54 3.43 1.37 -7.71
CA ILE A 54 3.48 0.73 -9.05
C ILE A 54 2.07 0.44 -9.59
N THR A 55 1.08 0.22 -8.70
CA THR A 55 -0.29 -0.10 -9.11
C THR A 55 -1.30 0.88 -8.55
N LYS A 56 -2.45 0.99 -9.20
CA LYS A 56 -3.52 1.91 -8.80
C LYS A 56 -4.08 1.48 -7.45
N TYR A 57 -4.25 2.45 -6.57
CA TYR A 57 -5.02 2.32 -5.35
C TYR A 57 -5.89 3.55 -5.14
N GLU A 58 -6.91 3.42 -4.29
CA GLU A 58 -7.73 4.50 -3.76
C GLU A 58 -7.63 4.47 -2.23
N GLY A 59 -7.85 5.62 -1.59
CA GLY A 59 -7.59 5.82 -0.15
C GLY A 59 -6.37 6.69 0.12
N ASN A 60 -5.87 6.68 1.35
CA ASN A 60 -4.77 7.55 1.77
C ASN A 60 -3.52 6.74 2.10
N LEU A 61 -2.41 7.04 1.43
CA LEU A 61 -1.10 6.47 1.73
C LEU A 61 -0.15 7.61 2.14
N PHE A 62 0.58 7.42 3.23
CA PHE A 62 1.54 8.40 3.75
C PHE A 62 2.90 7.75 3.93
N TYR A 63 3.95 8.38 3.40
CA TYR A 63 5.34 8.00 3.68
C TYR A 63 6.00 9.11 4.50
N GLN A 64 6.48 8.77 5.70
CA GLN A 64 7.03 9.73 6.67
C GLN A 64 6.08 10.93 6.88
N SER A 65 4.79 10.64 7.06
CA SER A 65 3.70 11.63 7.23
C SER A 65 3.45 12.55 6.03
N LYS A 66 4.09 12.31 4.88
CA LYS A 66 3.80 13.02 3.62
C LYS A 66 2.83 12.20 2.78
N PRO A 67 1.75 12.80 2.25
CA PRO A 67 0.84 12.08 1.38
C PRO A 67 1.58 11.60 0.13
N CYS A 68 1.45 10.31 -0.15
CA CYS A 68 1.87 9.70 -1.39
C CYS A 68 0.69 9.79 -2.34
N HIS A 69 0.86 10.48 -3.45
CA HIS A 69 -0.07 10.38 -4.55
C HIS A 69 0.38 9.24 -5.46
N HIS A 70 -0.57 8.47 -5.98
CA HIS A 70 -0.29 7.60 -7.10
C HIS A 70 0.19 8.49 -8.25
N GLY A 71 1.51 8.49 -8.48
CA GLY A 71 2.10 9.30 -9.52
C GLY A 71 1.53 8.86 -10.86
N GLU A 72 0.93 9.80 -11.60
CA GLU A 72 0.83 9.68 -13.05
C GLU A 72 2.23 9.33 -13.53
N HIS A 73 2.41 8.09 -14.00
CA HIS A 73 3.55 7.71 -14.82
C HIS A 73 3.54 8.63 -16.04
N ARG A 74 4.11 9.83 -15.92
CA ARG A 74 4.65 10.56 -17.07
C ARG A 74 5.83 9.72 -17.54
N GLN A 75 5.56 8.91 -18.56
CA GLN A 75 6.58 8.58 -19.55
C GLN A 75 7.06 9.87 -20.20
#